data_AF-A0A7S2U306-F1
#
_entry.id   AF-A0A7S2U306-F1
#
_cell.length_a   1.000
_cell.length_b   1.000
_cell.length_c   1.000
_cell.angle_alpha   90.00
_cell.angle_beta   90.00
_cell.angle_gamma   90.00
#
_symmetry.space_group_name_H-M   'P 1'
#
loop_
_entity.id
_entity.type
_entity.pdbx_description
1 polymer ?
#
loop_
_entity_poly.entity_id
_entity_poly.type
_entity_poly.pdbx_seq_one_letter_code
_entity_poly.pdbx_strand_id
1 'polypeptide(L)'
;MEGQPCPYKILDDMGGAFAMGLCGGGVWHFGRGWMNAPRGYRFSGALTNVRLRAPATGGAFAMWGFSFCSFDCTFIHLRRKEDPWNAIMAGACTGGLLAARAGRRPMITGASVGAILLGLIEGASLMVQRFMSQGNKAIMPQITHKAAPPPPPPTNVYGIPTGEPARLSHELGFDDYTELEAEDRF
;
A
#
# COMPACT_ATOMS: atom_id res chain seq x y z
N MET A 1 2.46 2.97 0.04
CA MET A 1 1.54 3.35 -1.04
C MET A 1 0.30 3.86 -0.34
N GLU A 2 0.04 5.16 -0.34
CA GLU A 2 -1.21 5.71 0.21
C GLU A 2 -2.37 5.07 -0.56
N GLY A 3 -3.05 4.13 0.09
CA GLY A 3 -4.13 3.36 -0.52
C GLY A 3 -5.27 4.31 -0.89
N GLN A 4 -5.85 4.13 -2.09
CA GLN A 4 -7.02 4.90 -2.46
C GLN A 4 -8.12 4.73 -1.40
N PRO A 5 -8.79 5.82 -0.98
CA PRO A 5 -9.84 5.73 0.02
C PRO A 5 -10.98 4.84 -0.48
N CYS A 6 -11.55 4.02 0.41
CA CYS A 6 -12.84 3.38 0.16
C CYS A 6 -13.86 4.51 -0.13
N PRO A 7 -14.62 4.48 -1.25
CA PRO A 7 -15.05 3.31 -2.02
C PRO A 7 -14.32 3.05 -3.34
N TYR A 8 -13.40 3.92 -3.78
CA TYR A 8 -12.76 3.80 -5.10
C TYR A 8 -11.96 2.51 -5.25
N LYS A 9 -11.28 2.10 -4.17
CA LYS A 9 -10.57 0.82 -4.09
C LYS A 9 -11.45 -0.40 -4.41
N ILE A 10 -12.71 -0.39 -3.97
CA ILE A 10 -13.65 -1.51 -4.22
C ILE A 10 -13.97 -1.63 -5.71
N LEU A 11 -14.18 -0.49 -6.38
CA LEU A 11 -14.48 -0.47 -7.81
C LEU A 11 -13.27 -0.91 -8.65
N ASP A 12 -12.07 -0.44 -8.28
CA ASP A 12 -10.83 -0.83 -8.95
C ASP A 12 -10.53 -2.32 -8.79
N ASP A 13 -10.65 -2.86 -7.57
CA ASP A 13 -10.42 -4.28 -7.29
C ASP A 13 -11.48 -5.18 -7.93
N MET A 14 -12.76 -4.77 -7.93
CA MET A 14 -13.83 -5.48 -8.63
C MET A 14 -13.59 -5.50 -10.14
N GLY A 15 -13.21 -4.36 -10.73
CA GLY A 15 -12.93 -4.24 -12.16
C GLY A 15 -11.69 -5.04 -12.58
N GLY A 16 -10.62 -4.96 -11.79
CA GLY A 16 -9.40 -5.75 -11.97
C GLY A 16 -9.67 -7.24 -11.90
N ALA A 17 -10.42 -7.69 -10.88
CA ALA A 17 -10.80 -9.09 -10.75
C ALA A 17 -11.70 -9.57 -11.91
N PHE A 18 -12.64 -8.73 -12.36
CA PHE A 18 -13.46 -9.03 -13.54
C PHE A 18 -12.61 -9.20 -14.79
N ALA A 19 -11.67 -8.30 -15.05
CA ALA A 19 -10.76 -8.37 -16.20
C ALA A 19 -9.87 -9.62 -16.13
N MET A 20 -9.29 -9.94 -14.97
CA MET A 20 -8.52 -11.17 -14.76
C MET A 20 -9.38 -12.40 -15.04
N GLY A 21 -10.61 -12.43 -14.56
CA GLY A 21 -11.55 -13.54 -14.77
C GLY A 21 -12.01 -13.68 -16.22
N LEU A 22 -12.19 -12.57 -16.96
CA LEU A 22 -12.51 -12.58 -18.38
C LEU A 22 -11.33 -13.11 -19.21
N CYS A 23 -10.12 -12.63 -18.95
CA CYS A 23 -8.93 -13.07 -19.67
C CYS A 23 -8.62 -14.54 -19.39
N GLY A 24 -8.53 -14.92 -18.11
CA GLY A 24 -8.25 -16.30 -17.70
C GLY A 24 -9.36 -17.27 -18.09
N GLY A 25 -10.62 -16.88 -17.87
CA GLY A 25 -11.79 -17.65 -18.30
C GLY A 25 -11.87 -17.77 -19.82
N GLY A 26 -11.55 -16.72 -20.55
CA GLY A 26 -11.50 -16.72 -22.01
C GLY A 26 -10.51 -17.75 -22.54
N VAL A 27 -9.26 -17.72 -22.07
CA VAL A 27 -8.22 -18.68 -22.48
C VAL A 27 -8.62 -20.12 -22.10
N TRP A 28 -9.08 -20.33 -20.87
CA TRP A 28 -9.47 -21.66 -20.38
C TRP A 28 -10.66 -22.26 -21.15
N HIS A 29 -11.74 -21.48 -21.33
CA HIS A 29 -12.93 -21.93 -22.03
C HIS A 29 -12.73 -22.01 -23.54
N PHE A 30 -11.81 -21.24 -24.11
CA PHE A 30 -11.38 -21.40 -25.50
C PHE A 30 -10.68 -22.75 -25.70
N GLY A 31 -9.69 -23.06 -24.87
CA GLY A 31 -8.96 -24.33 -24.90
C GLY A 31 -9.87 -25.53 -24.70
N ARG A 32 -10.70 -25.52 -23.64
CA ARG A 32 -11.69 -26.59 -23.41
C ARG A 32 -12.73 -26.68 -24.52
N GLY A 33 -13.20 -25.54 -25.04
CA GLY A 33 -14.16 -25.50 -26.13
C GLY A 33 -13.61 -26.07 -27.42
N TRP A 34 -12.33 -25.82 -27.70
CA TRP A 34 -11.63 -26.40 -28.85
C TRP A 34 -11.48 -27.92 -28.74
N MET A 35 -11.07 -28.40 -27.56
CA MET A 35 -10.87 -29.83 -27.30
C MET A 35 -12.19 -30.62 -27.38
N ASN A 36 -13.28 -30.06 -26.84
CA ASN A 36 -14.58 -30.74 -26.75
C ASN A 36 -15.47 -30.60 -28.01
N ALA A 37 -15.11 -29.73 -28.95
CA ALA A 37 -15.92 -29.50 -30.16
C ALA A 37 -15.71 -30.58 -31.25
N PRO A 38 -16.76 -30.93 -32.02
CA PRO A 38 -16.67 -31.87 -33.14
C PRO A 38 -15.73 -31.35 -34.25
N ARG A 39 -15.09 -32.28 -34.97
CA ARG A 39 -14.18 -31.96 -36.09
C ARG A 39 -14.94 -31.13 -37.14
N GLY A 40 -14.34 -30.03 -37.60
CA GLY A 40 -14.94 -29.09 -38.56
C GLY A 40 -15.54 -27.82 -37.94
N TYR A 41 -16.00 -27.86 -36.68
CA TYR A 41 -16.60 -26.70 -36.00
C TYR A 41 -15.82 -26.23 -34.77
N ARG A 42 -14.54 -26.61 -34.66
CA ARG A 42 -13.75 -26.39 -33.44
C ARG A 42 -13.62 -24.92 -33.06
N PHE A 43 -13.40 -24.05 -34.05
CA PHE A 43 -13.29 -22.61 -33.81
C PHE A 43 -14.63 -21.99 -33.39
N SER A 44 -15.71 -22.32 -34.09
CA SER A 44 -17.06 -21.85 -33.76
C SER A 44 -17.53 -22.35 -32.38
N GLY A 45 -17.26 -23.62 -32.06
CA GLY A 45 -17.55 -24.22 -30.76
C GLY A 45 -16.71 -23.66 -29.62
N ALA A 46 -15.44 -23.33 -29.89
CA ALA A 46 -14.57 -22.64 -28.93
C ALA A 46 -15.06 -21.22 -28.65
N LEU A 47 -15.37 -20.45 -29.70
CA LEU A 47 -15.86 -19.08 -29.56
C LEU A 47 -17.21 -19.03 -28.84
N THR A 48 -18.10 -19.98 -29.14
CA THR A 48 -19.39 -20.11 -28.43
C THR A 48 -19.18 -20.43 -26.95
N ASN A 49 -18.25 -21.32 -26.61
CA ASN A 49 -17.90 -21.61 -25.21
C ASN A 49 -17.36 -20.38 -24.47
N VAL A 50 -16.47 -19.61 -25.11
CA VAL A 50 -15.94 -18.37 -24.53
C VAL A 50 -17.06 -17.37 -24.27
N ARG A 51 -17.93 -17.13 -25.26
CA ARG A 51 -19.05 -16.17 -25.11
C ARG A 51 -20.02 -16.56 -24.00
N LEU A 52 -20.30 -17.84 -23.83
CA LEU A 52 -21.24 -18.31 -22.82
C LEU A 52 -20.64 -18.38 -21.42
N ARG A 53 -19.34 -18.68 -21.28
CA ARG A 53 -18.72 -19.02 -19.99
C ARG A 53 -17.72 -18.00 -19.46
N ALA A 54 -17.00 -17.29 -20.33
CA ALA A 54 -16.02 -16.31 -19.88
C ALA A 54 -16.66 -15.16 -19.07
N PRO A 55 -17.81 -14.58 -19.46
CA PRO A 55 -18.48 -13.56 -18.64
C PRO A 55 -18.95 -14.09 -17.28
N ALA A 56 -19.40 -15.35 -17.22
CA ALA A 56 -19.80 -15.97 -15.96
C ALA A 56 -18.60 -16.17 -15.02
N THR A 57 -17.45 -16.59 -15.55
CA THR A 57 -16.20 -16.67 -14.79
C THR A 57 -15.72 -15.29 -14.35
N GLY A 58 -15.73 -14.28 -15.24
CA GLY A 58 -15.43 -12.89 -14.91
C GLY A 58 -16.31 -12.36 -13.77
N GLY A 59 -17.62 -12.58 -13.84
CA GLY A 59 -18.57 -12.17 -12.79
C GLY A 59 -18.31 -12.85 -11.45
N ALA A 60 -17.92 -14.13 -11.44
CA ALA A 60 -17.56 -14.82 -10.20
C ALA A 60 -16.30 -14.21 -9.55
N PHE A 61 -15.28 -13.87 -10.34
CA PHE A 61 -14.09 -13.18 -9.83
C PHE A 61 -14.41 -11.75 -9.37
N ALA A 62 -15.27 -11.03 -10.09
CA ALA A 62 -15.73 -9.70 -9.68
C ALA A 62 -16.44 -9.73 -8.32
N MET A 63 -17.34 -10.69 -8.10
CA MET A 63 -18.02 -10.87 -6.81
C MET A 63 -17.05 -11.23 -5.69
N TRP A 64 -16.06 -12.07 -5.99
CA TRP A 64 -14.99 -12.39 -5.04
C TRP A 64 -14.17 -11.14 -4.67
N GLY A 65 -13.69 -10.38 -5.65
CA GLY A 65 -12.96 -9.13 -5.40
C GLY A 65 -13.79 -8.08 -4.66
N PHE A 66 -15.04 -7.87 -5.08
CA PHE A 66 -15.97 -6.94 -4.43
C PHE A 66 -16.19 -7.29 -2.95
N SER A 67 -16.50 -8.56 -2.66
CA SER A 67 -16.76 -8.99 -1.29
C SER A 67 -15.50 -8.91 -0.42
N PHE A 68 -14.35 -9.33 -0.94
CA PHE A 68 -13.07 -9.23 -0.23
C PHE A 68 -12.75 -7.78 0.15
N CYS A 69 -12.80 -6.85 -0.80
CA CYS A 69 -12.47 -5.45 -0.56
C CYS A 69 -13.49 -4.75 0.33
N SER A 70 -14.78 -5.14 0.24
CA SER A 70 -15.81 -4.64 1.14
C SER A 70 -15.55 -5.04 2.59
N PHE A 71 -15.17 -6.30 2.83
CA PHE A 71 -14.82 -6.77 4.17
C PHE A 71 -13.52 -6.14 4.68
N ASP A 72 -12.49 -6.01 3.83
CA ASP A 72 -11.23 -5.37 4.19
C ASP A 72 -11.42 -3.89 4.58
N CYS A 73 -12.12 -3.11 3.75
CA CYS A 73 -12.53 -1.73 4.07
C CYS A 73 -13.32 -1.65 5.39
N THR A 74 -14.21 -2.62 5.64
CA THR A 74 -15.00 -2.67 6.89
C THR A 74 -14.11 -2.91 8.11
N PHE A 75 -13.16 -3.84 8.03
CA PHE A 75 -12.25 -4.13 9.14
C PHE A 75 -11.28 -2.98 9.42
N ILE A 76 -10.76 -2.33 8.38
CA ILE A 76 -9.94 -1.11 8.52
C ILE A 76 -10.75 0.00 9.19
N HIS A 77 -12.01 0.20 8.79
CA HIS A 77 -12.88 1.20 9.41
C HIS A 77 -13.18 0.91 10.88
N LEU A 78 -13.42 -0.36 11.22
CA LEU A 78 -13.75 -0.77 12.58
C LEU A 78 -12.54 -0.74 13.51
N ARG A 79 -11.36 -1.17 13.05
CA ARG A 79 -10.16 -1.33 13.88
C ARG A 79 -9.19 -0.14 13.80
N ARG A 80 -9.33 0.72 12.79
CA ARG A 80 -8.44 1.87 12.53
C ARG A 80 -6.95 1.48 12.50
N LYS A 81 -6.67 0.23 12.12
CA LYS A 81 -5.34 -0.37 12.02
C LYS A 81 -5.28 -1.22 10.76
N GLU A 82 -4.16 -1.13 10.06
CA GLU A 82 -3.87 -1.94 8.88
C GLU A 82 -2.94 -3.09 9.28
N ASP A 83 -3.55 -4.22 9.63
CA ASP A 83 -2.83 -5.43 10.04
C ASP A 83 -3.09 -6.55 9.02
N PRO A 84 -2.14 -7.48 8.80
CA PRO A 84 -2.33 -8.64 7.91
C PRO A 84 -3.49 -9.55 8.36
N TRP A 85 -3.91 -9.43 9.62
CA TRP A 85 -5.09 -10.10 10.14
C TRP A 85 -6.40 -9.63 9.47
N ASN A 86 -6.47 -8.38 9.00
CA ASN A 86 -7.66 -7.87 8.31
C ASN A 86 -7.87 -8.61 6.99
N ALA A 87 -6.80 -8.85 6.23
CA ALA A 87 -6.83 -9.63 5.00
C ALA A 87 -7.28 -11.08 5.26
N ILE A 88 -6.74 -11.75 6.28
CA ILE A 88 -7.12 -13.13 6.63
C ILE A 88 -8.61 -13.22 7.00
N MET A 89 -9.09 -12.31 7.84
CA MET A 89 -10.50 -12.27 8.25
C MET A 89 -11.41 -11.92 7.07
N ALA A 90 -11.00 -10.98 6.21
CA ALA A 90 -11.74 -10.63 5.00
C ALA A 90 -11.84 -11.82 4.04
N GLY A 91 -10.77 -12.60 3.90
CA GLY A 91 -10.78 -13.87 3.14
C GLY A 91 -11.73 -14.90 3.72
N ALA A 92 -11.73 -15.07 5.04
CA ALA A 92 -12.66 -15.96 5.74
C ALA A 92 -14.12 -15.53 5.52
N CYS A 93 -14.42 -14.25 5.71
CA CYS A 93 -15.75 -13.69 5.51
C CYS A 93 -16.21 -13.82 4.05
N THR A 94 -15.31 -13.57 3.09
CA THR A 94 -15.58 -13.72 1.66
C THR A 94 -15.90 -15.16 1.29
N GLY A 95 -15.05 -16.11 1.71
CA GLY A 95 -15.25 -17.54 1.44
C GLY A 95 -16.54 -18.06 2.08
N GLY A 96 -16.85 -17.61 3.29
CA GLY A 96 -18.12 -17.91 3.95
C GLY A 96 -19.33 -17.32 3.21
N LEU A 97 -19.27 -16.04 2.85
CA LEU A 97 -20.37 -15.33 2.18
C LEU A 97 -20.73 -15.98 0.84
N LEU A 98 -19.74 -16.30 0.01
CA LEU A 98 -19.97 -16.90 -1.30
C LEU A 98 -20.54 -18.32 -1.22
N ALA A 99 -20.22 -19.05 -0.15
CA ALA A 99 -20.75 -20.39 0.10
C ALA A 99 -22.02 -20.40 0.98
N ALA A 100 -22.48 -19.25 1.48
CA ALA A 100 -23.59 -19.15 2.42
C ALA A 100 -24.87 -19.81 1.88
N ARG A 101 -25.16 -19.64 0.58
CA ARG A 101 -26.34 -20.23 -0.08
C ARG A 101 -26.29 -21.75 -0.23
N ALA A 102 -25.11 -22.36 -0.12
CA ALA A 102 -24.96 -23.81 -0.23
C ALA A 102 -25.14 -24.54 1.11
N GLY A 103 -25.38 -23.79 2.20
CA GLY A 103 -25.63 -24.32 3.53
C GLY A 103 -24.44 -24.22 4.48
N ARG A 104 -24.65 -24.62 5.74
CA ARG A 104 -23.69 -24.41 6.84
C ARG A 104 -22.34 -25.10 6.61
N ARG A 105 -22.34 -26.32 6.08
CA ARG A 105 -21.11 -27.09 5.83
C ARG A 105 -20.24 -26.39 4.76
N PRO A 106 -20.75 -26.09 3.55
CA PRO A 106 -20.02 -25.31 2.56
C PRO A 106 -19.54 -23.94 3.05
N MET A 107 -20.36 -23.25 3.86
CA MET A 107 -20.00 -21.95 4.44
C MET A 107 -18.75 -22.04 5.32
N ILE A 108 -18.69 -23.02 6.23
CA ILE A 108 -17.53 -23.23 7.09
C ILE A 108 -16.31 -23.61 6.26
N THR A 109 -16.46 -24.55 5.33
CA THR A 109 -15.34 -24.97 4.47
C THR A 109 -14.81 -23.82 3.60
N GLY A 110 -15.70 -23.00 3.05
CA GLY A 110 -15.35 -21.84 2.25
C GLY A 110 -14.61 -20.79 3.07
N ALA A 111 -15.08 -20.51 4.30
CA ALA A 111 -14.41 -19.62 5.22
C ALA A 111 -13.00 -20.13 5.60
N SER A 112 -12.86 -21.42 5.90
CA SER A 112 -11.55 -22.02 6.22
C SER A 112 -10.58 -21.93 5.06
N VAL A 113 -11.01 -22.28 3.84
CA VAL A 113 -10.16 -22.19 2.63
C VAL A 113 -9.76 -20.75 2.36
N GLY A 114 -10.68 -19.80 2.47
CA GLY A 114 -10.39 -18.37 2.29
C GLY A 114 -9.39 -17.83 3.31
N ALA A 115 -9.52 -18.21 4.58
CA ALA A 115 -8.60 -17.83 5.65
C ALA A 115 -7.19 -18.41 5.42
N ILE A 116 -7.10 -19.69 5.07
CA ILE A 116 -5.81 -20.36 4.81
C ILE A 116 -5.11 -19.73 3.61
N LEU A 117 -5.85 -19.51 2.51
CA LEU A 117 -5.26 -18.96 1.30
C LEU A 117 -4.65 -17.57 1.53
N LEU A 118 -5.39 -16.65 2.15
CA LEU A 118 -4.87 -15.31 2.42
C LEU A 118 -3.84 -15.30 3.55
N GLY A 119 -3.94 -16.20 4.52
CA GLY A 119 -2.88 -16.40 5.53
C GLY A 119 -1.55 -16.80 4.90
N LEU A 120 -1.58 -17.66 3.88
CA LEU A 120 -0.39 -18.03 3.12
C LEU A 120 0.14 -16.88 2.27
N ILE A 121 -0.73 -16.09 1.63
CA ILE A 121 -0.32 -14.95 0.80
C ILE A 121 0.33 -13.86 1.64
N GLU A 122 -0.28 -13.47 2.76
CA GLU A 122 0.30 -12.49 3.69
C GLU A 122 1.57 -13.02 4.36
N GLY A 123 1.57 -14.31 4.74
CA GLY A 123 2.76 -14.96 5.30
C GLY A 123 3.94 -14.98 4.33
N ALA A 124 3.69 -15.26 3.05
CA ALA A 124 4.70 -15.22 2.01
C ALA A 124 5.18 -13.78 1.74
N SER A 125 4.27 -12.81 1.70
CA SER A 125 4.61 -11.38 1.54
C SER A 125 5.53 -10.90 2.67
N LEU A 126 5.21 -11.24 3.92
CA LEU A 126 6.05 -10.94 5.08
C LEU A 126 7.43 -11.61 4.97
N MET A 127 7.50 -12.88 4.54
CA MET A 127 8.78 -13.58 4.38
C MET A 127 9.65 -12.96 3.29
N VAL A 128 9.09 -12.63 2.13
CA VAL A 128 9.81 -11.97 1.03
C VAL A 128 10.33 -10.60 1.46
N GLN A 129 9.52 -9.81 2.16
CA GLN A 129 9.95 -8.52 2.71
C GLN A 129 11.08 -8.68 3.75
N ARG A 130 11.02 -9.72 4.58
CA ARG A 130 12.09 -10.04 5.54
C ARG A 130 13.38 -10.47 4.85
N PHE A 131 13.31 -11.27 3.79
CA PHE A 131 14.48 -11.70 3.03
C PHE A 131 15.11 -10.56 2.22
N MET A 132 14.30 -9.75 1.55
CA MET A 132 14.77 -8.58 0.81
C MET A 132 15.33 -7.50 1.73
N SER A 133 14.72 -7.28 2.90
CA SER A 133 15.29 -6.36 3.90
C SER A 133 16.58 -6.90 4.54
N GLN A 134 16.80 -8.22 4.59
CA GLN A 134 18.10 -8.78 5.00
C GLN A 134 19.18 -8.53 3.94
N GLY A 135 18.85 -8.61 2.64
CA GLY A 135 19.76 -8.21 1.56
C GLY A 135 20.07 -6.70 1.55
N ASN A 136 19.07 -5.85 1.83
CA ASN A 136 19.23 -4.40 1.81
C ASN A 136 19.87 -3.82 3.10
N LYS A 137 19.98 -4.62 4.17
CA LYS A 137 20.73 -4.23 5.39
C LYS A 137 22.24 -4.12 5.16
N ALA A 138 22.76 -4.61 4.03
CA ALA A 138 24.17 -4.43 3.66
C ALA A 138 24.50 -3.02 3.16
N ILE A 139 23.51 -2.14 2.94
CA ILE A 139 23.73 -0.72 2.62
C ILE A 139 22.70 0.12 3.40
N MET A 140 22.80 0.13 4.74
CA MET A 140 22.56 1.41 5.40
C MET A 140 23.83 2.24 5.15
N PRO A 141 23.80 3.33 4.36
CA PRO A 141 24.58 4.45 4.81
C PRO A 141 24.00 4.73 6.20
N GLN A 142 24.81 4.57 7.24
CA GLN A 142 24.55 5.29 8.46
C GLN A 142 24.34 6.73 7.99
N ILE A 143 23.08 7.19 7.97
CA ILE A 143 22.85 8.60 8.19
C ILE A 143 23.30 8.74 9.63
N THR A 144 24.61 8.89 9.80
CA THR A 144 25.19 9.56 10.93
C THR A 144 24.29 10.76 11.07
N HIS A 145 23.47 10.80 12.10
CA HIS A 145 23.07 12.06 12.65
C HIS A 145 24.41 12.73 13.03
N LYS A 146 25.08 13.36 12.06
CA LYS A 146 25.72 14.63 12.36
C LYS A 146 24.55 15.40 12.92
N ALA A 147 24.56 15.58 14.24
CA ALA A 147 23.70 16.53 14.90
C ALA A 147 23.67 17.75 13.98
N ALA A 148 22.48 18.07 13.46
CA ALA A 148 22.34 19.30 12.70
C ALA A 148 22.90 20.41 13.60
N PRO A 149 23.74 21.31 13.08
CA PRO A 149 24.18 22.44 13.89
C PRO A 149 22.93 23.15 14.43
N PRO A 150 22.96 23.61 15.69
CA PRO A 150 21.80 24.26 16.30
C PRO A 150 21.30 25.37 15.37
N PRO A 151 19.96 25.57 15.28
CA PRO A 151 19.41 26.58 14.40
C PRO A 151 20.05 27.94 14.72
N PRO A 152 20.39 28.76 13.70
CA PRO A 152 21.00 30.05 13.95
C PRO A 152 20.06 30.91 14.82
N PRO A 153 20.62 31.74 15.71
CA PRO A 153 19.82 32.60 16.56
C PRO A 153 18.93 33.53 15.71
N PRO A 154 17.74 33.90 16.19
CA PRO A 154 16.84 34.76 15.42
C PRO A 154 17.55 36.08 15.10
N THR A 155 17.65 36.37 13.81
CA THR A 155 18.16 37.62 13.25
C THR A 155 17.01 38.47 12.74
N ASN A 156 17.15 39.80 12.81
CA ASN A 156 16.18 40.71 12.20
C ASN A 156 16.28 40.68 10.65
N VAL A 157 15.41 41.43 9.96
CA VAL A 157 15.36 41.52 8.48
C VAL A 157 16.70 41.93 7.84
N TYR A 158 17.62 42.52 8.62
CA TYR A 158 18.95 42.94 8.21
C TYR A 158 20.07 41.98 8.67
N GLY A 159 19.75 40.81 9.23
CA GLY A 159 20.72 39.78 9.60
C GLY A 159 21.42 39.98 10.96
N ILE A 160 20.92 40.87 11.83
CA ILE A 160 21.55 41.17 13.13
C ILE A 160 20.90 40.32 14.25
N PRO A 161 21.68 39.62 15.10
CA PRO A 161 21.16 38.80 16.20
C PRO A 161 20.54 39.67 17.31
N THR A 162 19.31 39.36 17.74
CA THR A 162 18.48 40.21 18.62
C THR A 162 18.75 40.04 20.12
N GLY A 163 19.97 39.69 20.53
CA GLY A 163 20.34 39.43 21.93
C GLY A 163 21.25 40.51 22.52
N GLU A 164 20.68 41.32 23.41
CA GLU A 164 21.30 42.18 24.45
C GLU A 164 22.59 42.98 24.10
N PRO A 165 22.54 44.33 24.10
CA PRO A 165 23.58 45.21 23.54
C PRO A 165 24.93 45.22 24.31
N ALA A 166 25.03 44.53 25.44
CA ALA A 166 26.21 44.61 26.31
C ALA A 166 27.40 43.73 25.86
N ARG A 167 27.20 42.74 24.98
CA ARG A 167 28.30 41.87 24.50
C ARG A 167 28.93 42.31 23.18
N LEU A 168 28.29 43.21 22.42
CA LEU A 168 28.77 43.60 21.09
C LEU A 168 29.91 44.63 21.14
N SER A 169 30.01 45.40 22.23
CA SER A 169 31.12 46.34 22.45
C SER A 169 32.45 45.63 22.72
N HIS A 170 32.42 44.49 23.41
CA HIS A 170 33.63 43.75 23.79
C HIS A 170 34.21 42.86 22.67
N GLU A 171 33.40 42.47 21.66
CA GLU A 171 33.89 41.67 20.51
C GLU A 171 34.41 42.51 19.33
N LEU A 172 34.03 43.79 19.22
CA LEU A 172 34.48 44.67 18.14
C LEU A 172 35.76 45.44 18.46
N GLY A 173 36.43 45.16 19.59
CA GLY A 173 37.75 45.74 19.90
C GLY A 173 37.78 47.27 19.78
N PHE A 174 36.67 47.93 20.12
CA PHE A 174 36.51 49.39 20.03
C PHE A 174 36.77 50.05 21.39
N ASP A 175 37.62 49.46 22.22
CA ASP A 175 38.16 50.13 23.41
C ASP A 175 39.45 50.91 23.08
N ASP A 176 40.18 50.52 22.01
CA ASP A 176 41.48 51.11 21.64
C ASP A 176 41.37 52.43 20.86
N TYR A 177 40.21 52.71 20.23
CA TYR A 177 39.99 53.97 19.50
C TYR A 177 39.48 55.12 20.38
N THR A 178 39.03 54.81 21.61
CA THR A 178 38.52 55.82 22.56
C THR A 178 39.60 56.46 23.43
N GLU A 179 40.81 55.88 23.53
CA GLU A 179 41.93 56.53 24.22
C GLU A 179 42.73 57.50 23.32
N LEU A 180 42.77 57.27 21.99
CA LEU A 180 43.57 58.10 21.07
C LEU A 180 42.90 59.43 20.65
N GLU A 181 41.61 59.63 20.90
CA GLU A 181 40.93 60.93 20.69
C GLU A 181 40.84 61.79 21.96
N ALA A 182 41.29 61.28 23.11
CA ALA A 182 41.27 62.01 24.39
C ALA A 182 42.59 62.71 24.73
N GLU A 183 43.72 62.32 24.13
CA GLU A 183 45.03 62.96 24.38
C GLU A 183 45.35 64.12 23.41
N ASP A 184 44.49 64.41 22.44
CA ASP A 184 44.60 65.58 21.55
C ASP A 184 43.64 66.73 21.93
N ARG A 185 43.19 66.74 23.20
CA ARG A 185 42.45 67.87 23.76
C ARG A 185 42.74 68.07 25.26
N PHE A 186 43.87 68.73 25.53
CA PHE A 186 44.37 69.34 26.78
C PHE A 186 45.12 68.46 27.77
#